data_AF-A0A402BF97-F1
#
_entry.id   AF-A0A402BF97-F1
#
_cell.length_a   1.000
_cell.length_b   1.000
_cell.length_c   1.000
_cell.angle_alpha   90.00
_cell.angle_beta   90.00
_cell.angle_gamma   90.00
#
_symmetry.space_group_name_H-M   'P 1'
#
loop_
_entity.id
_entity.type
_entity.pdbx_description
1 polymer ?
#
loop_
_entity_poly.entity_id
_entity_poly.type
_entity_poly.pdbx_seq_one_letter_code
_entity_poly.pdbx_strand_id
1 'polypeptide(L)'
;MPGRSDGSQWHTYALTWAPDGATLVSGGGDGMLRWWDVARKECVRFCEAHQGTVQSLMVSPDGTLLASCGDDGALLLWELNSGKRVQLLRRDRPYERLNITGIHGLSQAQKAALHALGALDNEAGLSLYSP
;
A
#
# COMPACT_ATOMS: atom_id res chain seq x y z
N MET A 1 -15.10 19.68 -7.83
CA MET A 1 -13.95 18.94 -8.40
C MET A 1 -12.68 19.64 -7.97
N PRO A 2 -11.93 19.20 -6.94
CA PRO A 2 -10.72 19.90 -6.58
C PRO A 2 -9.61 19.56 -7.59
N GLY A 3 -9.09 20.60 -8.23
CA GLY A 3 -7.69 20.65 -8.67
C GLY A 3 -7.37 20.18 -10.08
N ARG A 4 -7.71 20.99 -11.08
CA ARG A 4 -6.96 21.00 -12.35
C ARG A 4 -5.69 21.83 -12.12
N SER A 5 -4.49 21.22 -12.17
CA SER A 5 -3.21 21.78 -12.67
C SER A 5 -1.96 21.14 -12.03
N ASP A 6 -1.48 20.03 -12.58
CA ASP A 6 -0.07 19.87 -12.96
C ASP A 6 -0.02 18.90 -14.15
N GLY A 7 1.01 19.00 -15.00
CA GLY A 7 1.16 18.24 -16.24
C GLY A 7 1.43 16.74 -16.07
N SER A 8 1.29 16.17 -14.88
CA SER A 8 1.35 14.74 -14.65
C SER A 8 0.03 14.10 -15.03
N GLN A 9 -0.01 13.57 -16.24
CA GLN A 9 -0.96 12.53 -16.61
C GLN A 9 -0.79 11.38 -15.61
N TRP A 10 -1.63 11.31 -14.58
CA TRP A 10 -1.65 10.17 -13.68
C TRP A 10 -2.17 8.97 -14.47
N HIS A 11 -1.25 8.11 -14.87
CA HIS A 11 -1.60 6.91 -15.63
C HIS A 11 -2.39 5.98 -14.72
N THR A 12 -3.53 5.51 -15.22
CA THR A 12 -4.28 4.44 -14.57
C THR A 12 -3.70 3.12 -15.03
N TYR A 13 -3.24 2.30 -14.08
CA TYR A 13 -2.56 1.04 -14.38
C TYR A 13 -3.42 -0.18 -14.05
N ALA A 14 -4.37 -0.02 -13.11
CA ALA A 14 -5.24 -1.10 -12.67
C ALA A 14 -6.72 -0.68 -12.69
N LEU A 15 -7.59 -1.63 -13.04
CA LEU A 15 -9.03 -1.45 -13.08
C LEU A 15 -9.72 -2.76 -12.69
N THR A 16 -10.81 -2.69 -11.93
CA THR A 16 -11.66 -3.85 -11.66
C THR A 16 -13.11 -3.43 -11.48
N TRP A 17 -14.03 -4.32 -11.86
CA TRP A 17 -15.45 -4.15 -11.64
C TRP A 17 -15.83 -4.66 -10.26
N ALA A 18 -16.68 -3.91 -9.56
CA ALA A 18 -17.40 -4.49 -8.45
C ALA A 18 -18.46 -5.49 -8.99
N PRO A 19 -18.83 -6.51 -8.20
CA PRO A 19 -19.81 -7.51 -8.61
C PRO A 19 -21.22 -6.94 -8.80
N ASP A 20 -21.49 -5.76 -8.25
CA ASP A 20 -22.76 -5.04 -8.44
C ASP A 20 -22.96 -4.54 -9.89
N GLY A 21 -21.89 -4.53 -10.70
CA GLY A 21 -21.90 -4.02 -12.07
C GLY A 21 -22.11 -2.50 -12.18
N ALA A 22 -22.23 -1.79 -11.07
CA ALA A 22 -22.50 -0.35 -11.00
C ALA A 22 -21.26 0.44 -10.54
N THR A 23 -20.37 -0.22 -9.79
CA THR A 23 -19.18 0.39 -9.23
C THR A 23 -17.93 -0.10 -9.96
N LEU A 24 -17.05 0.82 -10.32
CA LEU A 24 -15.74 0.53 -10.90
C LEU A 24 -14.65 1.02 -9.95
N VAL A 25 -13.60 0.23 -9.76
CA VAL A 25 -12.43 0.63 -8.96
C VAL A 25 -11.21 0.74 -9.85
N SER A 26 -10.47 1.84 -9.72
CA SER A 26 -9.25 2.10 -10.47
C SER A 26 -8.08 2.42 -9.55
N GLY A 27 -6.87 2.00 -9.95
CA GLY A 27 -5.60 2.33 -9.29
C GLY A 27 -4.65 3.08 -10.23
N GLY A 28 -4.01 4.12 -9.72
CA GLY A 28 -3.13 5.01 -10.48
C GLY A 28 -1.66 4.98 -10.06
N GLY A 29 -0.82 5.66 -10.85
CA GLY A 29 0.60 5.91 -10.54
C GLY A 29 0.83 6.78 -9.30
N ASP A 30 -0.23 7.45 -8.83
CA ASP A 30 -0.23 8.25 -7.61
C ASP A 30 -0.50 7.44 -6.33
N GLY A 31 -0.63 6.10 -6.45
CA GLY A 31 -0.88 5.22 -5.30
C GLY A 31 -2.29 5.27 -4.76
N MET A 32 -3.19 5.98 -5.43
CA MET A 32 -4.57 6.18 -5.02
C MET A 32 -5.48 5.14 -5.67
N LEU A 33 -6.41 4.61 -4.87
CA LEU A 33 -7.58 3.89 -5.35
C LEU A 33 -8.75 4.86 -5.50
N ARG A 34 -9.57 4.66 -6.52
CA ARG A 34 -10.75 5.47 -6.79
C ARG A 34 -11.94 4.56 -7.12
N TRP A 35 -13.08 4.82 -6.51
CA TRP A 35 -14.34 4.17 -6.80
C TRP A 35 -15.21 5.11 -7.63
N TRP A 36 -15.78 4.57 -8.69
CA TRP A 36 -16.59 5.29 -9.65
C TRP A 36 -17.99 4.71 -9.67
N ASP A 37 -18.99 5.56 -9.54
CA ASP A 37 -20.35 5.23 -9.89
C ASP A 37 -20.50 5.38 -11.41
N VAL A 38 -20.73 4.27 -12.10
CA VAL A 38 -20.77 4.25 -13.57
C VAL A 38 -22.02 4.92 -14.11
N ALA A 39 -23.15 4.83 -13.40
CA ALA A 39 -24.39 5.47 -13.82
C ALA A 39 -24.29 6.99 -13.74
N ARG A 40 -23.67 7.49 -12.66
CA ARG A 40 -23.45 8.92 -12.42
C ARG A 40 -22.21 9.47 -13.14
N LYS A 41 -21.28 8.61 -13.55
CA LYS A 41 -19.97 8.96 -14.13
C LYS A 41 -19.12 9.80 -13.20
N GLU A 42 -19.21 9.53 -11.91
CA GLU A 42 -18.56 10.33 -10.86
C GLU A 42 -17.68 9.45 -9.99
N CYS A 43 -16.54 10.02 -9.56
CA CYS A 43 -15.72 9.43 -8.51
C CYS A 43 -16.41 9.69 -7.17
N VAL A 44 -16.89 8.63 -6.54
CA VAL A 44 -17.62 8.70 -5.26
C VAL A 44 -16.68 8.56 -4.07
N ARG A 45 -15.47 8.05 -4.27
CA ARG A 45 -14.49 7.83 -3.21
C ARG A 45 -13.09 7.69 -3.76
N PHE A 46 -12.10 8.16 -2.99
CA PHE A 46 -10.71 7.84 -3.21
C PHE A 46 -10.02 7.49 -1.89
N CYS A 47 -9.00 6.64 -1.94
CA CYS A 47 -8.22 6.21 -0.79
C CYS A 47 -6.74 6.11 -1.16
N GLU A 48 -5.88 6.62 -0.30
CA GLU A 48 -4.44 6.42 -0.42
C GLU A 48 -4.12 4.97 -0.04
N ALA A 49 -3.64 4.20 -1.00
CA ALA A 49 -3.40 2.78 -0.82
C ALA A 49 -1.91 2.47 -0.73
N HIS A 50 -1.12 2.89 -1.71
CA HIS A 50 0.27 2.48 -1.83
C HIS A 50 1.22 3.67 -1.93
N GLN A 51 2.42 3.51 -1.41
CA GLN A 51 3.52 4.46 -1.67
C GLN A 51 4.15 4.14 -3.02
N GLY A 52 3.55 4.64 -4.09
CA GLY A 52 3.93 4.39 -5.48
C GLY A 52 2.79 3.81 -6.30
N THR A 53 3.08 3.27 -7.47
CA THR A 53 2.05 2.85 -8.44
C THR A 53 1.20 1.70 -7.90
N VAL A 54 -0.12 1.80 -8.06
CA VAL A 54 -1.00 0.65 -7.88
C VAL A 54 -0.89 -0.24 -9.11
N GLN A 55 -0.34 -1.43 -8.94
CA GLN A 55 -0.01 -2.33 -10.05
C GLN A 55 -1.16 -3.28 -10.40
N SER A 56 -1.98 -3.68 -9.42
CA SER A 56 -3.09 -4.59 -9.67
C SER A 56 -4.22 -4.45 -8.67
N LEU A 57 -5.41 -4.84 -9.13
CA LEU A 57 -6.64 -4.86 -8.36
C LEU A 57 -7.41 -6.15 -8.64
N MET A 58 -7.95 -6.76 -7.59
CA MET A 58 -8.77 -7.96 -7.72
C MET A 58 -9.87 -7.97 -6.66
N VAL A 59 -11.10 -8.25 -7.07
CA VAL A 59 -12.21 -8.47 -6.14
C VAL A 59 -12.25 -9.94 -5.73
N SER A 60 -12.56 -10.22 -4.45
CA SER A 60 -12.73 -11.58 -3.96
C SER A 60 -13.91 -12.27 -4.67
N PRO A 61 -13.90 -13.61 -4.79
CA PRO A 61 -14.99 -14.33 -5.45
C PRO A 61 -16.37 -14.13 -4.82
N ASP A 62 -16.42 -13.84 -3.51
CA ASP A 62 -17.64 -13.52 -2.78
C ASP A 62 -18.08 -12.05 -2.94
N GLY A 63 -17.26 -11.22 -3.58
CA GLY A 63 -17.58 -9.83 -3.85
C GLY A 63 -17.42 -8.85 -2.69
N THR A 64 -16.93 -9.32 -1.53
CA THR A 64 -16.90 -8.51 -0.30
C THR A 64 -15.61 -7.73 -0.14
N LEU A 65 -14.50 -8.24 -0.68
CA LEU A 65 -13.17 -7.69 -0.53
C LEU A 65 -12.59 -7.24 -1.86
N LEU A 66 -11.81 -6.18 -1.80
CA LEU A 66 -10.89 -5.75 -2.85
C LEU A 66 -9.47 -5.96 -2.34
N ALA A 67 -8.65 -6.65 -3.13
CA ALA A 67 -7.22 -6.72 -2.95
C ALA A 67 -6.52 -5.73 -3.87
N SER A 68 -5.55 -4.98 -3.34
CA SER A 68 -4.66 -4.11 -4.12
C SER A 68 -3.20 -4.41 -3.84
N CYS A 69 -2.35 -4.24 -4.84
CA CYS A 69 -0.90 -4.28 -4.68
C CYS A 69 -0.22 -3.13 -5.41
N GLY A 70 0.98 -2.76 -4.94
CA GLY A 70 1.75 -1.67 -5.54
C GLY A 70 3.25 -1.80 -5.33
N ASP A 71 3.97 -0.75 -5.76
CA ASP A 71 5.44 -0.67 -5.74
C ASP A 71 6.03 -0.80 -4.33
N ASP A 72 5.25 -0.47 -3.29
CA ASP A 72 5.66 -0.57 -1.90
C ASP A 72 5.77 -2.03 -1.38
N GLY A 73 5.44 -3.01 -2.23
CA GLY A 73 5.47 -4.44 -1.90
C GLY A 73 4.39 -4.83 -0.88
N ALA A 74 3.42 -3.96 -0.62
CA ALA A 74 2.26 -4.27 0.18
C ALA A 74 1.15 -4.92 -0.64
N LEU A 75 0.46 -5.86 -0.01
CA LEU A 75 -0.86 -6.33 -0.40
C LEU A 75 -1.85 -5.76 0.60
N LEU A 76 -2.81 -4.96 0.14
CA LEU A 76 -3.84 -4.37 0.98
C LEU A 76 -5.19 -4.99 0.67
N LEU A 77 -5.94 -5.32 1.72
CA LEU A 77 -7.32 -5.77 1.62
C LEU A 77 -8.24 -4.65 2.08
N TRP A 78 -9.30 -4.44 1.31
CA TRP A 78 -10.31 -3.41 1.52
C TRP A 78 -11.68 -4.05 1.52
N GLU A 79 -12.58 -3.58 2.36
CA GLU A 79 -14.00 -3.89 2.23
C GLU A 79 -14.54 -3.11 1.02
N LEU A 80 -15.05 -3.81 0.01
CA LEU A 80 -15.34 -3.22 -1.30
C LEU A 80 -16.40 -2.10 -1.21
N ASN A 81 -17.48 -2.34 -0.46
CA ASN A 81 -18.61 -1.42 -0.34
C ASN A 81 -18.26 -0.18 0.50
N SER A 82 -17.52 -0.39 1.59
CA SER A 82 -17.20 0.68 2.53
C SER A 82 -15.89 1.39 2.21
N GLY A 83 -15.06 0.86 1.30
CA GLY A 83 -13.72 1.34 0.98
C GLY A 83 -12.76 1.36 2.18
N LYS A 84 -13.09 0.67 3.28
CA LYS A 84 -12.24 0.65 4.47
C LYS A 84 -11.14 -0.38 4.32
N ARG A 85 -9.92 -0.01 4.69
CA ARG A 85 -8.80 -0.95 4.78
C ARG A 85 -9.04 -1.94 5.92
N VAL A 86 -9.09 -3.23 5.58
CA VAL A 86 -9.30 -4.33 6.52
C VAL A 86 -7.96 -4.89 6.98
N GLN A 87 -7.03 -5.12 6.04
CA GLN A 87 -5.79 -5.81 6.36
C GLN A 87 -4.63 -5.34 5.48
N LEU A 88 -3.44 -5.37 6.09
CA LEU A 88 -2.16 -5.23 5.41
C LEU A 88 -1.44 -6.58 5.43
N LEU A 89 -1.17 -7.10 4.26
CA LEU A 89 -0.38 -8.29 4.01
C LEU A 89 0.95 -7.82 3.42
N ARG A 90 2.05 -8.03 4.14
CA ARG A 90 3.41 -7.83 3.62
C ARG A 90 4.17 -9.11 3.89
N ARG A 91 5.10 -9.44 3.00
CA ARG A 91 6.09 -10.47 3.34
C ARG A 91 6.85 -9.99 4.57
N ASP A 92 7.04 -10.88 5.53
CA ASP A 92 7.95 -10.61 6.65
C ASP A 92 9.30 -10.24 6.05
N ARG A 93 9.75 -9.02 6.33
CA ARG A 93 11.12 -8.58 6.07
C ARG A 93 11.87 -8.83 7.37
N PRO A 94 12.50 -10.01 7.55
CA PRO A 94 13.08 -10.41 8.83
C PRO A 94 14.16 -9.42 9.33
N TYR A 95 14.69 -8.59 8.43
CA TYR A 95 15.71 -7.59 8.74
C TYR A 95 15.16 -6.20 9.07
N GLU A 96 13.89 -5.86 8.74
CA GLU A 96 13.29 -4.53 9.04
C GLU A 96 13.11 -4.27 10.55
N ARG A 97 13.27 -5.30 11.37
CA ARG A 97 13.24 -5.23 12.85
C ARG A 97 14.47 -5.86 13.49
N LEU A 98 15.49 -6.20 12.70
CA LEU A 98 16.73 -6.74 13.24
C LEU A 98 17.51 -5.59 13.88
N ASN A 99 17.51 -5.56 15.20
CA ASN A 99 18.34 -4.64 15.96
C ASN A 99 19.79 -5.14 15.93
N ILE A 100 20.70 -4.36 15.34
CA ILE A 100 22.12 -4.70 15.26
C ILE A 100 22.98 -3.94 16.28
N THR A 101 22.34 -3.19 17.20
CA THR A 101 23.05 -2.48 18.27
C THR A 101 23.82 -3.48 19.14
N GLY A 102 25.14 -3.29 19.27
CA GLY A 102 26.01 -4.12 20.12
C GLY A 102 26.64 -5.35 19.45
N ILE A 103 26.42 -5.57 18.14
CA ILE A 103 27.10 -6.66 17.42
C ILE A 103 28.56 -6.27 17.13
N HIS A 104 29.50 -6.91 17.81
CA HIS A 104 30.93 -6.77 17.55
C HIS A 104 31.39 -7.75 16.45
N GLY A 105 32.18 -7.27 15.48
CA GLY A 105 32.76 -8.09 14.41
C GLY A 105 32.20 -7.87 13.00
N LEU A 106 31.22 -6.97 12.81
CA LEU A 106 30.72 -6.60 11.48
C LEU A 106 31.59 -5.52 10.83
N SER A 107 31.98 -5.74 9.58
CA SER A 107 32.65 -4.73 8.75
C SER A 107 31.69 -3.61 8.33
N GLN A 108 32.23 -2.46 7.93
CA GLN A 108 31.42 -1.33 7.44
C GLN A 108 30.53 -1.72 6.25
N ALA A 109 31.03 -2.58 5.36
CA ALA A 109 30.27 -3.10 4.22
C ALA A 109 29.11 -4.01 4.66
N GLN A 110 29.30 -4.82 5.71
CA GLN A 110 28.25 -5.69 6.26
C GLN A 110 27.15 -4.88 6.97
N LYS A 111 27.52 -3.82 7.70
CA LYS A 111 26.55 -2.87 8.29
C LYS A 111 25.77 -2.13 7.21
N ALA A 112 26.43 -1.65 6.16
CA ALA A 112 25.77 -1.02 5.02
C ALA A 112 24.77 -1.96 4.32
N ALA A 113 25.13 -3.23 4.14
CA ALA A 113 24.24 -4.24 3.58
C ALA A 113 23.03 -4.52 4.50
N LEU A 114 23.23 -4.61 5.81
CA LEU A 114 22.14 -4.81 6.77
C LEU A 114 21.19 -3.61 6.86
N HIS A 115 21.71 -2.39 6.81
CA HIS A 115 20.88 -1.18 6.69
C HIS A 115 20.09 -1.14 5.38
N ALA A 116 20.70 -1.56 4.25
CA ALA A 116 19.99 -1.69 2.97
C ALA A 116 18.87 -2.74 3.01
N LEU A 117 18.97 -3.72 3.92
CA LEU A 117 17.95 -4.74 4.18
C LEU A 117 16.91 -4.31 5.25
N GLY A 118 17.06 -3.13 5.86
CA GLY A 118 16.11 -2.56 6.81
C GLY A 118 16.51 -2.65 8.29
N ALA A 119 17.72 -3.10 8.62
CA ALA A 119 18.17 -3.19 10.01
C ALA A 119 18.27 -1.81 10.69
N LEU A 120 17.84 -1.76 11.95
CA LEU A 120 17.87 -0.56 12.79
C LEU A 120 19.07 -0.61 13.76
N ASP A 121 19.66 0.56 14.04
CA ASP A 121 20.81 0.71 14.95
C ASP A 121 20.50 1.76 16.05
N ASN A 122 19.28 1.78 16.60
CA ASN A 122 18.84 2.84 17.51
C ASN A 122 18.30 2.28 18.84
N GLU A 123 18.93 2.64 19.96
CA GLU A 123 18.51 2.29 21.34
C GLU A 123 17.19 2.95 21.78
N ALA A 124 16.53 3.73 20.91
CA ALA A 124 15.26 4.41 21.21
C ALA A 124 14.02 3.49 21.14
N GLY A 125 14.14 2.25 20.66
CA GLY A 125 13.02 1.32 20.48
C GLY A 125 12.47 0.68 21.76
N LEU A 126 13.14 0.83 22.90
CA LEU A 126 12.77 0.15 24.16
C LEU A 126 11.89 0.98 25.10
N SER A 127 11.56 2.25 24.79
CA SER A 127 10.85 3.13 25.74
C SER A 127 9.35 3.33 25.50
N LEU A 128 8.72 2.69 24.50
CA LEU A 128 7.28 2.85 24.26
C LEU A 128 6.42 1.64 24.65
N TYR A 129 6.99 0.62 25.28
CA TYR A 129 6.23 -0.48 25.86
C TYR A 129 6.80 -0.86 27.23
N SER A 130 6.21 -0.30 28.28
CA SER A 130 6.12 -0.93 29.60
C SER A 130 4.64 -1.17 29.91
N PRO A 131 4.31 -2.23 30.68
CA PRO A 131 2.98 -2.83 30.77
C PRO A 131 1.91 -1.93 31.40
#